data_AF-A0A4Y2PIB2-F1
#
_entry.id   AF-A0A4Y2PIB2-F1
#
_cell.length_a   1.000
_cell.length_b   1.000
_cell.length_c   1.000
_cell.angle_alpha   90.00
_cell.angle_beta   90.00
_cell.angle_gamma   90.00
#
_symmetry.space_group_name_H-M   'P 1'
#
loop_
_entity.id
_entity.type
_entity.pdbx_description
1 polymer ?
#
loop_
_entity_poly.entity_id
_entity_poly.type
_entity_poly.pdbx_seq_one_letter_code
_entity_poly.pdbx_strand_id
1 'polypeptide(L)'
;MSEQCGFYGAVYWKEEKNTAHKYTKCCHDGKVQLPAFPDAPELLKVLLTENSPDAKNYRQRIREYNSAFAFASMGAQIKPPRGTGPYCYHLHGQVYHRLSPLYASDKHKESYGQLYLFDYSEATEKRLSNNQNCLQHVFEKLDFMLREINPFAQSYLQMHRLVQEHPTTSVKMVFLEDKNLVMRRYNAPTLCTEVAAIFVGDNGEPPANRDICVYPVGNTCQSISPLNQCCDPMTYPLLFPRGECSWNTGMEHVEERRTAKRTRVTQLQYYAYRLSQRNGFSILHNSGKLFQQYIVDAYVKTEGSRLHFLSQNQKDLRIELYRGLLDDLECRAHNENIRTGKLIILPSSFQGSPRHMQQNY
;
A
#
# COMPACT_ATOMS: atom_id res chain seq x y z
N MET A 1 -3.43 -3.24 27.71
CA MET A 1 -3.98 -1.89 27.44
C MET A 1 -5.28 -1.75 28.21
N SER A 2 -5.40 -0.70 29.02
CA SER A 2 -6.50 -0.53 29.98
C SER A 2 -7.25 0.80 29.84
N GLU A 3 -6.66 1.78 29.16
CA GLU A 3 -7.31 3.07 28.91
C GLU A 3 -7.78 3.17 27.46
N GLN A 4 -8.79 3.99 27.21
CA GLN A 4 -9.34 4.21 25.87
C GLN A 4 -9.21 5.68 25.48
N CYS A 5 -8.94 5.92 24.20
CA CYS A 5 -9.02 7.25 23.61
C CYS A 5 -10.48 7.72 23.58
N GLY A 6 -10.71 8.93 24.07
CA GLY A 6 -12.05 9.52 24.19
C GLY A 6 -12.75 9.87 22.86
N PHE A 7 -12.13 9.64 21.70
CA PHE A 7 -12.75 9.90 20.40
C PHE A 7 -13.21 8.62 19.69
N TYR A 8 -12.27 7.71 19.40
CA TYR A 8 -12.52 6.59 18.50
C TYR A 8 -12.09 5.23 19.08
N GLY A 9 -12.14 5.10 20.41
CA GLY A 9 -12.08 3.80 21.12
C GLY A 9 -10.76 3.03 20.99
N ALA A 10 -9.68 3.68 20.53
CA ALA A 10 -8.36 3.08 20.52
C ALA A 10 -7.89 2.82 21.95
N VAL A 11 -7.36 1.63 22.21
CA VAL A 11 -6.88 1.24 23.53
C VAL A 11 -5.41 1.62 23.70
N TYR A 12 -5.04 2.00 24.93
CA TYR A 12 -3.72 2.51 25.28
C TYR A 12 -3.21 1.91 26.59
N TRP A 13 -1.90 2.00 26.78
CA TRP A 13 -1.30 1.92 28.11
C TRP A 13 -1.37 3.27 28.81
N LYS A 14 -1.47 3.24 30.15
CA LYS A 14 -1.57 4.45 30.99
C LYS A 14 -0.43 5.46 30.71
N GLU A 15 0.79 4.94 30.54
CA GLU A 15 2.01 5.72 30.31
C GLU A 15 2.15 6.30 28.90
N GLU A 16 1.22 6.02 27.98
CA GLU A 16 1.25 6.58 26.62
C GLU A 16 0.62 7.97 26.50
N LYS A 17 0.18 8.54 27.61
CA LYS A 17 -0.29 9.93 27.67
C LYS A 17 0.83 10.88 27.28
N ASN A 18 0.48 11.88 26.49
CA ASN A 18 1.41 12.98 26.23
C ASN A 18 1.52 13.91 27.46
N THR A 19 2.36 14.93 27.34
CA THR A 19 2.56 15.95 28.39
C THR A 19 1.29 16.72 28.78
N ALA A 20 0.26 16.71 27.91
CA ALA A 20 -1.05 17.29 28.19
C ALA A 20 -2.06 16.25 28.76
N HIS A 21 -1.58 15.09 29.21
CA HIS A 21 -2.38 13.98 29.72
C HIS A 21 -3.43 13.42 28.75
N LYS A 22 -3.20 13.55 27.43
CA LYS A 22 -4.10 13.07 26.37
C LYS A 22 -3.50 11.93 25.55
N TYR A 23 -4.38 11.09 25.02
CA TYR A 23 -4.06 10.08 24.01
C TYR A 23 -4.23 10.62 22.60
N THR A 24 -3.11 10.93 21.93
CA THR A 24 -3.13 11.59 20.62
C THR A 24 -2.52 10.76 19.49
N LYS A 25 -1.88 9.62 19.76
CA LYS A 25 -1.16 8.86 18.72
C LYS A 25 -2.11 8.27 17.64
N CYS A 26 -3.31 7.85 18.03
CA CYS A 26 -4.25 7.14 17.16
C CYS A 26 -5.02 8.06 16.21
N CYS A 27 -5.48 9.20 16.68
CA CYS A 27 -6.40 10.05 15.92
C CYS A 27 -6.03 11.54 15.97
N HIS A 28 -4.87 11.83 16.56
CA HIS A 28 -4.36 13.19 16.69
C HIS A 28 -5.34 14.15 17.39
N ASP A 29 -5.81 13.75 18.57
CA ASP A 29 -6.81 14.49 19.37
C ASP A 29 -8.14 14.68 18.61
N GLY A 30 -8.62 13.61 17.97
CA GLY A 30 -9.89 13.59 17.25
C GLY A 30 -9.85 14.15 15.82
N LYS A 31 -8.72 14.71 15.37
CA LYS A 31 -8.57 15.31 14.03
C LYS A 31 -8.70 14.33 12.89
N VAL A 32 -8.32 13.07 13.11
CA VAL A 32 -8.33 12.03 12.07
C VAL A 32 -9.51 11.11 12.35
N GLN A 33 -10.46 11.10 11.43
CA GLN A 33 -11.59 10.17 11.42
C GLN A 33 -11.58 9.44 10.08
N LEU A 34 -11.38 8.13 10.13
CA LEU A 34 -11.43 7.28 8.94
C LEU A 34 -12.67 6.38 9.01
N PRO A 35 -13.26 5.99 7.87
CA PRO A 35 -14.30 4.98 7.83
C PRO A 35 -13.87 3.72 8.57
N ALA A 36 -14.82 3.03 9.21
CA ALA A 36 -14.54 1.75 9.82
C ALA A 36 -13.92 0.78 8.80
N PHE A 37 -12.97 -0.04 9.25
CA PHE A 37 -12.50 -1.13 8.40
C PHE A 37 -13.67 -2.09 8.19
N PRO A 38 -14.00 -2.48 6.95
CA PRO A 38 -15.11 -3.39 6.72
C PRO A 38 -14.85 -4.72 7.43
N ASP A 39 -15.94 -5.40 7.78
CA ASP A 39 -15.83 -6.68 8.44
C ASP A 39 -15.15 -7.70 7.53
N ALA A 40 -14.24 -8.47 8.11
CA ALA A 40 -13.46 -9.44 7.36
C ALA A 40 -14.37 -10.59 6.90
N PRO A 41 -14.17 -11.12 5.67
CA PRO A 41 -14.83 -12.34 5.24
C PRO A 41 -14.66 -13.47 6.25
N GLU A 42 -15.72 -14.27 6.45
CA GLU A 42 -15.74 -15.33 7.46
C GLU A 42 -14.59 -16.33 7.27
N LEU A 43 -14.29 -16.68 6.01
CA LEU A 43 -13.14 -17.52 5.67
C LEU A 43 -11.83 -17.00 6.26
N LEU A 44 -11.57 -15.69 6.16
CA LEU A 44 -10.35 -15.10 6.70
C LEU A 44 -10.36 -15.07 8.23
N LYS A 45 -11.52 -14.84 8.86
CA LYS A 45 -11.64 -14.94 10.33
C LYS A 45 -11.29 -16.35 10.80
N VAL A 46 -11.93 -17.37 10.24
CA VAL A 46 -11.67 -18.80 10.52
C VAL A 46 -10.18 -19.12 10.36
N LEU A 47 -9.58 -18.77 9.21
CA LEU A 47 -8.16 -19.03 8.95
C LEU A 47 -7.21 -18.28 9.90
N LEU A 48 -7.61 -17.11 10.43
CA LEU A 48 -6.80 -16.31 11.35
C LEU A 48 -6.99 -16.66 12.82
N THR A 49 -8.13 -17.24 13.22
CA THR A 49 -8.43 -17.47 14.65
C THR A 49 -8.54 -18.93 15.05
N GLU A 50 -8.94 -19.82 14.15
CA GLU A 50 -9.17 -21.23 14.52
C GLU A 50 -7.88 -22.03 14.68
N ASN A 51 -7.99 -23.17 15.36
CA ASN A 51 -6.87 -24.09 15.62
C ASN A 51 -6.81 -25.29 14.66
N SER A 52 -7.55 -25.26 13.55
CA SER A 52 -7.50 -26.29 12.51
C SER A 52 -6.12 -26.37 11.83
N PRO A 53 -5.76 -27.52 11.23
CA PRO A 53 -4.52 -27.65 10.45
C PRO A 53 -4.41 -26.61 9.33
N ASP A 54 -5.53 -26.33 8.66
CA ASP A 54 -5.66 -25.31 7.61
C ASP A 54 -5.30 -23.92 8.12
N ALA A 55 -5.91 -23.52 9.24
CA ALA A 55 -5.70 -22.21 9.82
C ALA A 55 -4.27 -22.04 10.34
N LYS A 56 -3.67 -23.11 10.90
CA LYS A 56 -2.25 -23.13 11.29
C LYS A 56 -1.31 -22.96 10.10
N ASN A 57 -1.52 -23.72 9.02
CA ASN A 57 -0.73 -23.60 7.80
C ASN A 57 -0.87 -22.19 7.21
N TYR A 58 -2.11 -21.69 7.07
CA TYR A 58 -2.40 -20.35 6.58
C TYR A 58 -1.65 -19.29 7.38
N ARG A 59 -1.76 -19.26 8.71
CA ARG A 59 -1.04 -18.26 9.54
C ARG A 59 0.48 -18.38 9.43
N GLN A 60 1.00 -19.61 9.33
CA GLN A 60 2.44 -19.83 9.18
C GLN A 60 2.96 -19.30 7.84
N ARG A 61 2.14 -19.40 6.79
CA ARG A 61 2.47 -19.14 5.37
C ARG A 61 1.73 -17.94 4.78
N ILE A 62 1.10 -17.09 5.60
CA ILE A 62 0.20 -16.01 5.16
C ILE A 62 0.84 -15.04 4.15
N ARG A 63 2.16 -14.85 4.22
CA ARG A 63 2.93 -14.03 3.26
C ARG A 63 3.01 -14.67 1.87
N GLU A 64 3.14 -15.98 1.81
CA GLU A 64 3.15 -16.78 0.58
C GLU A 64 1.75 -16.74 -0.06
N TYR A 65 0.71 -17.01 0.75
CA TYR A 65 -0.68 -16.87 0.31
C TYR A 65 -0.98 -15.47 -0.23
N ASN A 66 -0.63 -14.41 0.51
CA ASN A 66 -0.87 -13.04 0.07
C ASN A 66 -0.14 -12.72 -1.24
N SER A 67 1.12 -13.13 -1.36
CA SER A 67 1.91 -12.87 -2.58
C SER A 67 1.34 -13.60 -3.81
N ALA A 68 0.76 -14.78 -3.62
CA ALA A 68 0.12 -15.55 -4.68
C ALA A 68 -1.20 -14.95 -5.18
N PHE A 69 -1.84 -14.09 -4.39
CA PHE A 69 -3.08 -13.39 -4.75
C PHE A 69 -2.89 -11.90 -5.06
N ALA A 70 -1.71 -11.33 -4.78
CA ALA A 70 -1.44 -9.92 -4.97
C ALA A 70 -1.55 -9.52 -6.45
N PHE A 71 -2.03 -8.31 -6.70
CA PHE A 71 -2.08 -7.71 -8.04
C PHE A 71 -0.76 -7.03 -8.37
N ALA A 72 -0.15 -6.40 -7.35
CA ALA A 72 1.14 -5.75 -7.42
C ALA A 72 2.19 -6.53 -6.63
N SER A 73 3.38 -6.64 -7.22
CA SER A 73 4.55 -7.17 -6.54
C SER A 73 5.15 -6.11 -5.61
N MET A 74 5.58 -6.53 -4.41
CA MET A 74 6.44 -5.73 -3.54
C MET A 74 7.85 -6.30 -3.61
N GLY A 75 8.76 -5.59 -4.26
CA GLY A 75 10.16 -5.95 -4.30
C GLY A 75 10.96 -5.21 -3.26
N ALA A 76 11.70 -5.97 -2.45
CA ALA A 76 12.62 -5.46 -1.44
C ALA A 76 13.68 -6.52 -1.14
N GLN A 77 14.86 -6.10 -0.65
CA GLN A 77 15.84 -7.07 -0.14
C GLN A 77 15.47 -7.45 1.29
N ILE A 78 14.82 -8.59 1.46
CA ILE A 78 14.47 -9.12 2.78
C ILE A 78 15.72 -9.80 3.35
N LYS A 79 16.24 -9.26 4.47
CA LYS A 79 17.39 -9.84 5.18
C LYS A 79 16.95 -10.26 6.58
N PRO A 80 16.56 -11.53 6.81
CA PRO A 80 16.20 -11.96 8.15
C PRO A 80 17.39 -11.79 9.10
N PRO A 81 17.13 -11.44 10.38
CA PRO A 81 18.20 -11.28 11.36
C PRO A 81 18.87 -12.64 11.59
N ARG A 82 20.18 -12.63 11.84
CA ARG A 82 20.93 -13.86 12.14
C ARG A 82 20.53 -14.36 13.54
N GLY A 83 20.22 -15.66 13.67
CA GLY A 83 19.96 -16.32 14.97
C GLY A 83 18.61 -17.04 15.06
N THR A 84 18.30 -17.56 16.25
CA THR A 84 17.09 -18.35 16.57
C THR A 84 16.01 -17.55 17.30
N GLY A 85 16.11 -16.21 17.30
CA GLY A 85 15.16 -15.33 17.98
C GLY A 85 13.76 -15.33 17.35
N PRO A 86 12.79 -14.66 17.99
CA PRO A 86 11.44 -14.48 17.45
C PRO A 86 11.45 -13.92 16.02
N TYR A 87 10.46 -14.29 15.21
CA TYR A 87 10.34 -13.81 13.84
C TYR A 87 10.30 -12.28 13.79
N CYS A 88 11.16 -11.70 12.96
CA CYS A 88 11.17 -10.27 12.71
C CYS A 88 11.36 -9.97 11.21
N TYR A 89 10.47 -9.16 10.66
CA TYR A 89 10.52 -8.72 9.28
C TYR A 89 11.47 -7.55 9.11
N HIS A 90 12.50 -7.72 8.29
CA HIS A 90 13.54 -6.72 8.04
C HIS A 90 13.73 -6.48 6.55
N LEU A 91 13.74 -5.22 6.16
CA LEU A 91 13.98 -4.77 4.80
C LEU A 91 15.32 -4.02 4.70
N HIS A 92 15.98 -4.21 3.57
CA HIS A 92 17.19 -3.49 3.20
C HIS A 92 17.05 -2.92 1.79
N GLY A 93 17.63 -1.74 1.58
CA GLY A 93 17.61 -1.06 0.29
C GLY A 93 16.25 -0.47 -0.09
N GLN A 94 16.07 -0.24 -1.39
CA GLN A 94 14.89 0.41 -1.93
C GLN A 94 13.73 -0.59 -2.07
N VAL A 95 12.55 -0.17 -1.62
CA VAL A 95 11.28 -0.89 -1.82
C VAL A 95 10.60 -0.35 -3.07
N TYR A 96 10.09 -1.24 -3.90
CA TYR A 96 9.30 -0.89 -5.08
C TYR A 96 8.02 -1.73 -5.15
N HIS A 97 6.94 -1.11 -5.61
CA HIS A 97 5.67 -1.76 -5.88
C HIS A 97 5.46 -1.77 -7.38
N ARG A 98 5.34 -2.94 -8.01
CA ARG A 98 5.27 -3.06 -9.47
C ARG A 98 4.08 -3.88 -9.93
N LEU A 99 3.40 -3.35 -10.94
CA LEU A 99 2.35 -4.02 -11.69
C LEU A 99 2.89 -4.58 -12.98
N SER A 100 2.53 -5.83 -13.24
CA SER A 100 2.79 -6.49 -14.51
C SER A 100 1.71 -6.10 -15.54
N PRO A 101 2.03 -6.19 -16.84
CA PRO A 101 1.03 -6.24 -17.91
C PRO A 101 0.01 -7.38 -17.67
N LEU A 102 -1.14 -7.33 -18.36
CA LEU A 102 -2.19 -8.33 -18.21
C LEU A 102 -1.68 -9.73 -18.59
N TYR A 103 -1.06 -9.87 -19.74
CA TYR A 103 -0.43 -11.12 -20.17
C TYR A 103 1.06 -11.12 -19.89
N ALA A 104 1.60 -12.29 -19.55
CA ALA A 104 3.04 -12.44 -19.45
C ALA A 104 3.69 -12.36 -20.83
N SER A 105 4.94 -11.89 -20.86
CA SER A 105 5.78 -12.00 -22.04
C SER A 105 6.55 -13.32 -22.02
N ASP A 106 7.02 -13.79 -23.18
CA ASP A 106 7.76 -15.05 -23.34
C ASP A 106 8.97 -15.23 -22.40
N LYS A 107 9.45 -14.13 -21.78
CA LYS A 107 10.61 -14.12 -20.89
C LYS A 107 10.27 -14.32 -19.41
N HIS A 108 9.00 -14.24 -19.02
CA HIS A 108 8.58 -14.28 -17.61
C HIS A 108 7.36 -15.19 -17.41
N LYS A 109 7.40 -16.01 -16.35
CA LYS A 109 6.26 -16.84 -15.94
C LYS A 109 5.12 -15.97 -15.40
N GLU A 110 3.88 -16.41 -15.59
CA GLU A 110 2.72 -15.66 -15.10
C GLU A 110 2.71 -15.56 -13.58
N SER A 111 2.39 -14.38 -13.07
CA SER A 111 2.38 -14.11 -11.64
C SER A 111 1.44 -12.96 -11.26
N TYR A 112 1.13 -12.85 -9.98
CA TYR A 112 0.31 -11.76 -9.43
C TYR A 112 -1.07 -11.68 -10.09
N GLY A 113 -1.50 -10.47 -10.50
CA GLY A 113 -2.80 -10.23 -11.12
C GLY A 113 -3.08 -11.08 -12.37
N GLN A 114 -2.05 -11.55 -13.05
CA GLN A 114 -2.17 -12.38 -14.26
C GLN A 114 -2.80 -13.75 -13.96
N LEU A 115 -2.70 -14.23 -12.71
CA LEU A 115 -3.23 -15.53 -12.31
C LEU A 115 -4.78 -15.55 -12.28
N TYR A 116 -5.42 -14.38 -12.22
CA TYR A 116 -6.88 -14.29 -12.27
C TYR A 116 -7.44 -14.52 -13.69
N LEU A 117 -6.60 -14.52 -14.72
CA LEU A 117 -7.03 -14.76 -16.11
C LEU A 117 -7.30 -16.24 -16.39
N PHE A 118 -6.65 -17.13 -15.65
CA PHE A 118 -6.82 -18.56 -15.78
C PHE A 118 -8.08 -19.03 -15.05
N ASP A 119 -8.55 -20.21 -15.43
CA ASP A 119 -9.59 -20.91 -14.68
C ASP A 119 -9.11 -21.25 -13.25
N TYR A 120 -10.05 -21.66 -12.40
CA TYR A 120 -9.77 -21.96 -10.99
C TYR A 120 -8.68 -23.03 -10.80
N SER A 121 -8.69 -24.07 -11.63
CA SER A 121 -7.80 -25.22 -11.48
C SER A 121 -6.37 -24.83 -11.89
N GLU A 122 -6.22 -24.24 -13.07
CA GLU A 122 -4.93 -23.82 -13.60
C GLU A 122 -4.31 -22.70 -12.76
N ALA A 123 -5.12 -21.73 -12.31
CA ALA A 123 -4.63 -20.68 -11.42
C ALA A 123 -4.10 -21.27 -10.10
N THR A 124 -4.80 -22.27 -9.54
CA THR A 124 -4.39 -22.94 -8.31
C THR A 124 -3.10 -23.74 -8.50
N GLU A 125 -2.97 -24.48 -9.59
CA GLU A 125 -1.75 -25.22 -9.93
C GLU A 125 -0.55 -24.27 -10.07
N LYS A 126 -0.72 -23.17 -10.81
CA LYS A 126 0.32 -22.14 -10.96
C LYS A 126 0.71 -21.54 -9.60
N ARG A 127 -0.26 -21.25 -8.71
CA ARG A 127 0.02 -20.75 -7.34
C ARG A 127 0.79 -21.78 -6.50
N LEU A 128 0.41 -23.06 -6.55
CA LEU A 128 1.07 -24.14 -5.81
C LEU A 128 2.51 -24.38 -6.29
N SER A 129 2.76 -24.27 -7.60
CA SER A 129 4.09 -24.48 -8.17
C SER A 129 5.16 -23.58 -7.55
N ASN A 130 4.77 -22.37 -7.15
CA ASN A 130 5.64 -21.40 -6.49
C ASN A 130 5.55 -21.44 -4.94
N ASN A 131 4.60 -22.18 -4.38
CA ASN A 131 4.26 -22.19 -2.94
C ASN A 131 3.98 -23.61 -2.43
N GLN A 132 4.94 -24.52 -2.61
CA GLN A 132 4.80 -25.97 -2.35
C GLN A 132 4.39 -26.34 -0.92
N ASN A 133 4.61 -25.45 0.06
CA ASN A 133 4.25 -25.68 1.47
C ASN A 133 2.84 -25.18 1.84
N CYS A 134 2.13 -24.56 0.89
CA CYS A 134 0.76 -24.11 1.06
C CYS A 134 -0.22 -25.22 0.67
N LEU A 135 -1.39 -25.21 1.29
CA LEU A 135 -2.48 -26.15 1.03
C LEU A 135 -3.31 -25.72 -0.19
N GLN A 136 -3.53 -26.67 -1.11
CA GLN A 136 -4.32 -26.49 -2.33
C GLN A 136 -5.75 -26.00 -2.05
N HIS A 137 -6.49 -26.71 -1.20
CA HIS A 137 -7.88 -26.37 -0.90
C HIS A 137 -8.05 -25.00 -0.21
N VAL A 138 -7.00 -24.50 0.45
CA VAL A 138 -7.00 -23.13 0.99
C VAL A 138 -6.84 -22.11 -0.14
N PHE A 139 -6.00 -22.38 -1.15
CA PHE A 139 -5.94 -21.54 -2.34
C PHE A 139 -7.28 -21.49 -3.07
N GLU A 140 -7.93 -22.63 -3.28
CA GLU A 140 -9.22 -22.71 -3.96
C GLU A 140 -10.29 -21.86 -3.25
N LYS A 141 -10.40 -22.00 -1.92
CA LYS A 141 -11.34 -21.19 -1.10
C LYS A 141 -11.03 -19.70 -1.16
N LEU A 142 -9.75 -19.32 -1.10
CA LEU A 142 -9.34 -17.91 -1.17
C LEU A 142 -9.57 -17.31 -2.56
N ASP A 143 -9.30 -18.07 -3.62
CA ASP A 143 -9.50 -17.63 -5.01
C ASP A 143 -10.98 -17.40 -5.31
N PHE A 144 -11.83 -18.35 -4.91
CA PHE A 144 -13.28 -18.21 -4.98
C PHE A 144 -13.75 -16.94 -4.26
N MET A 145 -13.35 -16.77 -3.00
CA MET A 145 -13.71 -15.59 -2.22
C MET A 145 -13.25 -14.28 -2.89
N LEU A 146 -12.00 -14.20 -3.35
CA LEU A 146 -11.45 -12.96 -3.92
C LEU A 146 -12.08 -12.62 -5.27
N ARG A 147 -12.31 -13.59 -6.15
CA ARG A 147 -12.99 -13.33 -7.44
C ARG A 147 -14.42 -12.81 -7.25
N GLU A 148 -15.10 -13.26 -6.20
CA GLU A 148 -16.46 -12.81 -5.86
C GLU A 148 -16.50 -11.39 -5.29
N ILE A 149 -15.58 -11.02 -4.40
CA ILE A 149 -15.70 -9.76 -3.61
C ILE A 149 -14.66 -8.69 -3.95
N ASN A 150 -13.58 -9.02 -4.65
CA ASN A 150 -12.48 -8.11 -4.89
C ASN A 150 -12.64 -7.37 -6.24
N PRO A 151 -12.76 -6.04 -6.24
CA PRO A 151 -12.98 -5.27 -7.47
C PRO A 151 -11.77 -5.34 -8.42
N PHE A 152 -10.54 -5.51 -7.92
CA PHE A 152 -9.37 -5.69 -8.78
C PHE A 152 -9.46 -7.03 -9.51
N ALA A 153 -9.81 -8.13 -8.84
CA ALA A 153 -9.99 -9.43 -9.48
C ALA A 153 -11.06 -9.37 -10.57
N GLN A 154 -12.20 -8.74 -10.27
CA GLN A 154 -13.28 -8.51 -11.24
C GLN A 154 -12.82 -7.66 -12.44
N SER A 155 -12.04 -6.61 -12.22
CA SER A 155 -11.50 -5.76 -13.29
C SER A 155 -10.55 -6.52 -14.22
N TYR A 156 -9.67 -7.37 -13.66
CA TYR A 156 -8.77 -8.22 -14.45
C TYR A 156 -9.56 -9.21 -15.32
N LEU A 157 -10.58 -9.85 -14.75
CA LEU A 157 -11.47 -10.76 -15.48
C LEU A 157 -12.24 -10.05 -16.59
N GLN A 158 -12.79 -8.87 -16.32
CA GLN A 158 -13.51 -8.09 -17.31
C GLN A 158 -12.60 -7.64 -18.46
N MET A 159 -11.39 -7.18 -18.14
CA MET A 159 -10.41 -6.80 -19.17
C MET A 159 -10.03 -7.99 -20.04
N HIS A 160 -9.85 -9.18 -19.45
CA HIS A 160 -9.55 -10.41 -20.19
C HIS A 160 -10.64 -10.75 -21.22
N ARG A 161 -11.92 -10.72 -20.80
CA ARG A 161 -13.06 -10.99 -21.67
C ARG A 161 -13.12 -10.01 -22.84
N LEU A 162 -12.96 -8.72 -22.56
CA LEU A 162 -12.97 -7.68 -23.61
C LEU A 162 -11.83 -7.84 -24.62
N VAL A 163 -10.63 -8.26 -24.19
CA VAL A 163 -9.52 -8.53 -25.10
C VAL A 163 -9.82 -9.76 -25.98
N GLN A 164 -10.50 -10.78 -25.44
CA GLN A 164 -10.89 -11.96 -26.22
C GLN A 164 -12.01 -11.66 -27.22
N GLU A 165 -12.99 -10.84 -26.83
CA GLU A 165 -14.11 -10.42 -27.68
C GLU A 165 -13.68 -9.44 -28.78
N HIS A 166 -12.66 -8.62 -28.51
CA HIS A 166 -12.14 -7.59 -29.42
C HIS A 166 -10.62 -7.67 -29.60
N PRO A 167 -10.07 -8.71 -30.27
CA PRO A 167 -8.62 -8.94 -30.35
C PRO A 167 -7.83 -7.83 -31.06
N THR A 168 -8.49 -7.09 -31.95
CA THR A 168 -7.88 -6.02 -32.76
C THR A 168 -7.94 -4.65 -32.09
N THR A 169 -8.65 -4.52 -30.97
CA THR A 169 -8.87 -3.23 -30.32
C THR A 169 -7.90 -3.02 -29.15
N SER A 170 -7.36 -1.81 -29.02
CA SER A 170 -6.54 -1.46 -27.87
C SER A 170 -7.43 -1.37 -26.62
N VAL A 171 -7.30 -2.36 -25.74
CA VAL A 171 -7.95 -2.37 -24.42
C VAL A 171 -6.96 -1.89 -23.37
N LYS A 172 -7.34 -1.01 -22.45
CA LYS A 172 -6.49 -0.58 -21.32
C LYS A 172 -7.32 -0.51 -20.04
N MET A 173 -6.82 -1.08 -18.95
CA MET A 173 -7.44 -0.95 -17.63
C MET A 173 -6.75 0.16 -16.85
N VAL A 174 -7.52 1.14 -16.38
CA VAL A 174 -7.00 2.29 -15.65
C VAL A 174 -7.68 2.38 -14.30
N PHE A 175 -6.88 2.52 -13.24
CA PHE A 175 -7.39 2.84 -11.91
C PHE A 175 -7.32 4.36 -11.73
N LEU A 176 -8.48 4.98 -11.53
CA LEU A 176 -8.63 6.43 -11.48
C LEU A 176 -8.39 6.96 -10.05
N GLU A 177 -7.76 8.13 -9.97
CA GLU A 177 -7.68 8.91 -8.73
C GLU A 177 -9.03 9.62 -8.56
N ASP A 178 -9.92 9.09 -7.72
CA ASP A 178 -11.17 9.77 -7.46
C ASP A 178 -10.94 10.99 -6.55
N LYS A 179 -10.89 12.18 -7.17
CA LYS A 179 -10.81 13.47 -6.47
C LYS A 179 -12.18 13.97 -5.99
N ASN A 180 -13.28 13.32 -6.42
CA ASN A 180 -14.64 13.81 -6.28
C ASN A 180 -15.57 12.90 -5.46
N LEU A 181 -15.12 11.74 -4.97
CA LEU A 181 -15.76 11.01 -3.86
C LEU A 181 -15.56 11.77 -2.53
N VAL A 182 -16.06 13.00 -2.50
CA VAL A 182 -16.38 13.73 -1.29
C VAL A 182 -17.44 12.88 -0.57
N MET A 183 -17.08 12.31 0.58
CA MET A 183 -17.98 11.60 1.52
C MET A 183 -19.06 12.52 2.14
N ARG A 184 -19.57 13.51 1.40
CA ARG A 184 -20.66 14.38 1.84
C ARG A 184 -21.67 14.54 0.70
N ARG A 185 -22.83 13.93 0.92
CA ARG A 185 -24.15 14.05 0.25
C ARG A 185 -24.51 12.95 -0.75
N TYR A 186 -25.50 12.15 -0.35
CA TYR A 186 -26.54 11.52 -1.16
C TYR A 186 -26.16 10.73 -2.42
N ASN A 187 -25.02 10.06 -2.44
CA ASN A 187 -24.89 8.79 -3.14
C ASN A 187 -24.51 7.74 -2.11
N ALA A 188 -25.38 6.74 -1.91
CA ALA A 188 -24.91 5.47 -1.35
C ALA A 188 -23.90 4.92 -2.37
N PRO A 189 -22.66 4.53 -1.98
CA PRO A 189 -21.75 3.85 -2.89
C PRO A 189 -22.33 2.47 -3.18
N THR A 190 -23.21 2.39 -4.17
CA THR A 190 -23.71 1.12 -4.69
C THR A 190 -22.64 0.53 -5.59
N LEU A 191 -21.83 -0.35 -4.98
CA LEU A 191 -21.24 -1.54 -5.58
C LEU A 191 -20.25 -1.35 -6.77
N CYS A 192 -19.01 -1.78 -6.51
CA CYS A 192 -18.14 -2.57 -7.41
C CYS A 192 -17.50 -1.96 -8.68
N THR A 193 -17.87 -0.77 -9.18
CA THR A 193 -17.36 -0.30 -10.50
C THR A 193 -16.49 0.96 -10.51
N GLU A 194 -16.26 1.63 -9.38
CA GLU A 194 -15.47 2.89 -9.36
C GLU A 194 -13.95 2.70 -9.26
N VAL A 195 -13.47 1.47 -9.05
CA VAL A 195 -12.05 1.21 -8.82
C VAL A 195 -11.26 1.22 -10.14
N ALA A 196 -11.84 0.75 -11.24
CA ALA A 196 -11.17 0.69 -12.54
C ALA A 196 -12.11 1.04 -13.70
N ALA A 197 -11.60 1.81 -14.67
CA ALA A 197 -12.23 2.02 -15.96
C ALA A 197 -11.46 1.24 -17.04
N ILE A 198 -12.19 0.49 -17.89
CA ILE A 198 -11.61 -0.23 -19.03
C ILE A 198 -11.94 0.54 -20.30
N PHE A 199 -10.90 1.03 -20.98
CA PHE A 199 -11.02 1.79 -22.22
C PHE A 199 -10.82 0.87 -23.42
N VAL A 200 -11.69 1.01 -24.41
CA VAL A 200 -11.69 0.28 -25.68
C VAL A 200 -11.77 1.32 -26.80
N GLY A 201 -10.73 1.48 -27.63
CA GLY A 201 -10.79 2.44 -28.75
C GLY A 201 -9.50 2.58 -29.58
N ASP A 202 -9.64 3.15 -30.77
CA ASP A 202 -8.57 3.23 -31.80
C ASP A 202 -7.45 4.21 -31.43
N ASN A 203 -7.78 5.28 -30.71
CA ASN A 203 -6.81 6.32 -30.31
C ASN A 203 -6.13 6.02 -28.97
N GLY A 204 -6.62 5.05 -28.20
CA GLY A 204 -5.97 4.45 -27.03
C GLY A 204 -5.46 5.37 -25.91
N GLU A 205 -5.61 6.70 -26.00
CA GLU A 205 -5.07 7.64 -25.02
C GLU A 205 -5.91 7.59 -23.75
N PRO A 206 -5.36 7.09 -22.63
CA PRO A 206 -6.12 7.07 -21.40
C PRO A 206 -6.27 8.51 -20.86
N PRO A 207 -7.25 8.78 -19.96
CA PRO A 207 -7.45 10.10 -19.38
C PRO A 207 -6.17 10.67 -18.75
N ALA A 208 -6.04 12.01 -18.75
CA ALA A 208 -4.88 12.71 -18.18
C ALA A 208 -4.77 12.53 -16.65
N ASN A 209 -5.90 12.31 -15.98
CA ASN A 209 -6.04 12.03 -14.55
C ASN A 209 -6.00 10.52 -14.27
N ARG A 210 -4.84 9.89 -14.49
CA ARG A 210 -4.64 8.46 -14.19
C ARG A 210 -3.49 8.22 -13.23
N ASP A 211 -3.68 7.20 -12.41
CA ASP A 211 -2.77 6.87 -11.33
C ASP A 211 -2.06 5.53 -11.61
N ILE A 212 -2.78 4.57 -12.22
CA ILE A 212 -2.25 3.27 -12.64
C ILE A 212 -2.88 2.86 -13.97
N CYS A 213 -2.09 2.33 -14.91
CA CYS A 213 -2.58 1.81 -16.20
C CYS A 213 -2.03 0.41 -16.48
N VAL A 214 -2.88 -0.61 -16.57
CA VAL A 214 -2.50 -1.96 -16.97
C VAL A 214 -2.74 -2.12 -18.47
N TYR A 215 -1.68 -2.50 -19.19
CA TYR A 215 -1.72 -2.80 -20.61
C TYR A 215 -1.93 -4.31 -20.86
N PRO A 216 -2.62 -4.72 -21.94
CA PRO A 216 -2.80 -6.13 -22.27
C PRO A 216 -1.45 -6.83 -22.46
N VAL A 217 -0.63 -6.25 -23.34
CA VAL A 217 0.71 -6.73 -23.65
C VAL A 217 1.69 -5.58 -23.42
N GLY A 218 2.82 -5.88 -22.79
CA GLY A 218 3.87 -4.91 -22.54
C GLY A 218 5.16 -5.58 -22.11
N ASN A 219 6.29 -4.90 -22.38
CA ASN A 219 7.61 -5.40 -21.99
C ASN A 219 8.10 -4.83 -20.66
N THR A 220 7.35 -3.93 -20.03
CA THR A 220 7.76 -3.22 -18.81
C THR A 220 6.70 -3.30 -17.72
N CYS A 221 7.15 -3.59 -16.50
CA CYS A 221 6.32 -3.44 -15.31
C CYS A 221 6.20 -1.95 -14.94
N GLN A 222 5.02 -1.52 -14.52
CA GLN A 222 4.80 -0.15 -14.05
C GLN A 222 5.00 -0.06 -12.54
N SER A 223 5.68 0.99 -12.07
CA SER A 223 5.79 1.26 -10.64
C SER A 223 4.50 1.92 -10.14
N ILE A 224 3.91 1.39 -9.08
CA ILE A 224 2.88 2.09 -8.33
C ILE A 224 3.56 3.12 -7.42
N SER A 225 3.04 4.34 -7.39
CA SER A 225 3.49 5.35 -6.44
C SER A 225 3.13 4.93 -5.00
N PRO A 226 4.05 5.06 -4.02
CA PRO A 226 3.76 4.92 -2.59
C PRO A 226 2.62 5.81 -2.07
N LEU A 227 2.26 6.85 -2.83
CA LEU A 227 1.19 7.81 -2.52
C LEU A 227 -0.16 7.41 -3.12
N ASN A 228 -0.20 6.34 -3.92
CA ASN A 228 -1.39 5.89 -4.61
C ASN A 228 -2.29 5.08 -3.67
N GLN A 229 -3.59 5.39 -3.67
CA GLN A 229 -4.56 4.74 -2.80
C GLN A 229 -4.75 3.24 -3.06
N CYS A 230 -4.44 2.76 -4.27
CA CYS A 230 -4.51 1.35 -4.63
C CYS A 230 -3.26 0.56 -4.22
N CYS A 231 -2.18 1.22 -3.76
CA CYS A 231 -0.91 0.55 -3.47
C CYS A 231 -1.06 -0.56 -2.41
N ASP A 232 -1.66 -0.26 -1.26
CA ASP A 232 -1.89 -1.26 -0.21
C ASP A 232 -2.82 -2.39 -0.67
N PRO A 233 -4.03 -2.13 -1.17
CA PRO A 233 -4.96 -3.22 -1.49
C PRO A 233 -4.50 -4.09 -2.66
N MET A 234 -3.75 -3.54 -3.63
CA MET A 234 -3.15 -4.33 -4.70
C MET A 234 -1.98 -5.21 -4.21
N THR A 235 -1.26 -4.77 -3.18
CA THR A 235 -0.11 -5.49 -2.61
C THR A 235 -0.53 -6.50 -1.54
N TYR A 236 -1.58 -6.20 -0.80
CA TYR A 236 -2.06 -6.97 0.36
C TYR A 236 -3.54 -7.36 0.24
N PRO A 237 -3.95 -8.10 -0.81
CA PRO A 237 -5.36 -8.45 -1.01
C PRO A 237 -5.96 -9.25 0.15
N LEU A 238 -5.15 -9.98 0.93
CA LEU A 238 -5.66 -10.71 2.11
C LEU A 238 -5.85 -9.81 3.34
N LEU A 239 -5.28 -8.60 3.35
CA LEU A 239 -5.60 -7.58 4.35
C LEU A 239 -6.74 -6.66 3.88
N PHE A 240 -6.90 -6.53 2.56
CA PHE A 240 -7.86 -5.66 1.89
C PHE A 240 -8.72 -6.46 0.88
N PRO A 241 -9.52 -7.44 1.35
CA PRO A 241 -10.19 -8.38 0.49
C PRO A 241 -11.20 -7.72 -0.45
N ARG A 242 -11.78 -6.58 -0.08
CA ARG A 242 -12.73 -5.82 -0.93
C ARG A 242 -12.06 -4.68 -1.68
N GLY A 243 -10.72 -4.63 -1.68
CA GLY A 243 -9.96 -3.59 -2.38
C GLY A 243 -10.08 -2.21 -1.75
N GLU A 244 -10.22 -2.14 -0.44
CA GLU A 244 -10.44 -0.90 0.30
C GLU A 244 -9.29 0.10 0.05
N CYS A 245 -9.64 1.30 -0.41
CA CYS A 245 -8.66 2.33 -0.69
C CYS A 245 -7.81 2.67 0.54
N SER A 246 -6.50 2.77 0.33
CA SER A 246 -5.55 3.24 1.32
C SER A 246 -5.50 4.77 1.38
N TRP A 247 -4.48 5.31 2.03
CA TRP A 247 -4.30 6.75 2.15
C TRP A 247 -4.24 7.44 0.79
N ASN A 248 -4.88 8.59 0.67
CA ASN A 248 -4.78 9.48 -0.50
C ASN A 248 -4.58 10.93 -0.09
N THR A 249 -4.12 11.77 -1.03
CA THR A 249 -3.77 13.17 -0.77
C THR A 249 -4.97 14.08 -0.52
N GLY A 250 -6.19 13.62 -0.82
CA GLY A 250 -7.45 14.33 -0.62
C GLY A 250 -8.08 14.13 0.75
N MET A 251 -7.56 13.21 1.59
CA MET A 251 -8.10 12.97 2.93
C MET A 251 -7.94 14.21 3.83
N GLU A 252 -9.06 14.69 4.38
CA GLU A 252 -9.09 15.87 5.26
C GLU A 252 -9.28 15.51 6.73
N HIS A 253 -8.76 16.37 7.60
CA HIS A 253 -9.08 16.36 9.02
C HIS A 253 -10.55 16.71 9.24
N VAL A 254 -11.11 16.22 10.34
CA VAL A 254 -12.43 16.59 10.85
C VAL A 254 -12.54 18.12 10.90
N GLU A 255 -13.61 18.66 10.29
CA GLU A 255 -13.75 20.09 10.01
C GLU A 255 -13.71 20.95 11.27
N GLU A 256 -14.31 20.48 12.36
CA GLU A 256 -14.34 21.17 13.65
C GLU A 256 -12.98 21.16 14.37
N ARG A 257 -12.03 20.34 13.91
CA ARG A 257 -10.72 20.12 14.57
C ARG A 257 -9.52 20.44 13.68
N ARG A 258 -9.74 20.75 12.40
CA ARG A 258 -8.67 21.14 11.46
C ARG A 258 -8.16 22.53 11.81
N THR A 259 -6.87 22.78 11.57
CA THR A 259 -6.30 24.12 11.72
C THR A 259 -6.22 24.80 10.36
N ALA A 260 -6.21 26.14 10.33
CA ALA A 260 -6.12 26.91 9.09
C ALA A 260 -4.90 26.53 8.21
N LYS A 261 -3.81 26.05 8.84
CA LYS A 261 -2.59 25.62 8.14
C LYS A 261 -2.51 24.12 7.85
N ARG A 262 -3.25 23.26 8.56
CA ARG A 262 -3.18 21.79 8.42
C ARG A 262 -4.57 21.19 8.31
N THR A 263 -5.05 21.13 7.08
CA THR A 263 -6.37 20.60 6.75
C THR A 263 -6.35 19.14 6.32
N ARG A 264 -5.20 18.60 5.91
CA ARG A 264 -5.09 17.24 5.36
C ARG A 264 -4.52 16.22 6.34
N VAL A 265 -5.00 14.99 6.24
CA VAL A 265 -4.48 13.82 6.95
C VAL A 265 -3.17 13.40 6.28
N THR A 266 -2.10 13.32 7.07
CA THR A 266 -0.81 12.79 6.58
C THR A 266 -0.82 11.26 6.54
N GLN A 267 0.05 10.67 5.71
CA GLN A 267 0.18 9.22 5.60
C GLN A 267 0.53 8.57 6.96
N LEU A 268 1.36 9.22 7.77
CA LEU A 268 1.66 8.79 9.14
C LEU A 268 0.40 8.76 10.02
N GLN A 269 -0.42 9.81 9.97
CA GLN A 269 -1.67 9.89 10.73
C GLN A 269 -2.67 8.82 10.31
N TYR A 270 -2.75 8.53 9.00
CA TYR A 270 -3.57 7.45 8.47
C TYR A 270 -3.15 6.09 9.03
N TYR A 271 -1.86 5.73 8.90
CA TYR A 271 -1.38 4.46 9.41
C TYR A 271 -1.49 4.38 10.93
N ALA A 272 -1.17 5.45 11.65
CA ALA A 272 -1.34 5.48 13.10
C ALA A 272 -2.80 5.20 13.50
N TYR A 273 -3.78 5.76 12.78
CA TYR A 273 -5.20 5.46 13.01
C TYR A 273 -5.54 4.00 12.72
N ARG A 274 -5.09 3.45 11.58
CA ARG A 274 -5.40 2.07 11.16
C ARG A 274 -4.73 1.02 12.05
N LEU A 275 -3.50 1.28 12.49
CA LEU A 275 -2.68 0.39 13.32
C LEU A 275 -2.94 0.54 14.82
N SER A 276 -3.79 1.49 15.22
CA SER A 276 -4.19 1.60 16.63
C SER A 276 -5.13 0.47 17.00
N GLN A 277 -4.78 -0.27 18.03
CA GLN A 277 -5.60 -1.36 18.55
C GLN A 277 -6.92 -0.83 19.09
N ARG A 278 -8.01 -1.52 18.75
CA ARG A 278 -9.38 -1.26 19.20
C ARG A 278 -10.00 -2.57 19.65
N ASN A 279 -11.11 -2.49 20.39
CA ASN A 279 -11.85 -3.68 20.79
C ASN A 279 -12.48 -4.35 19.55
N GLY A 280 -12.49 -5.68 19.53
CA GLY A 280 -13.04 -6.48 18.45
C GLY A 280 -11.99 -7.11 17.53
N PHE A 281 -12.47 -7.87 16.55
CA PHE A 281 -11.61 -8.50 15.56
C PHE A 281 -11.03 -7.46 14.60
N SER A 282 -9.73 -7.56 14.34
CA SER A 282 -9.05 -6.73 13.34
C SER A 282 -8.22 -7.63 12.43
N ILE A 283 -8.54 -7.63 11.13
CA ILE A 283 -7.80 -8.42 10.15
C ILE A 283 -6.32 -8.06 10.13
N LEU A 284 -5.99 -6.77 10.26
CA LEU A 284 -4.62 -6.28 10.33
C LEU A 284 -3.89 -6.91 11.52
N HIS A 285 -4.38 -6.72 12.74
CA HIS A 285 -3.69 -7.17 13.95
C HIS A 285 -3.62 -8.71 14.07
N ASN A 286 -4.60 -9.45 13.52
CA ASN A 286 -4.61 -10.91 13.56
C ASN A 286 -3.73 -11.56 12.47
N SER A 287 -3.25 -10.79 11.48
CA SER A 287 -2.49 -11.33 10.34
C SER A 287 -1.00 -11.61 10.59
N GLY A 288 -0.52 -11.45 11.83
CA GLY A 288 0.80 -11.93 12.28
C GLY A 288 1.97 -11.52 11.37
N LYS A 289 2.58 -12.49 10.66
CA LYS A 289 3.74 -12.23 9.78
C LYS A 289 3.43 -11.24 8.66
N LEU A 290 2.22 -11.29 8.09
CA LEU A 290 1.81 -10.36 7.04
C LEU A 290 1.62 -8.94 7.60
N PHE A 291 1.11 -8.84 8.83
CA PHE A 291 0.97 -7.57 9.53
C PHE A 291 2.33 -6.89 9.78
N GLN A 292 3.35 -7.65 10.20
CA GLN A 292 4.71 -7.12 10.33
C GLN A 292 5.24 -6.56 9.01
N GLN A 293 5.04 -7.30 7.91
CA GLN A 293 5.42 -6.82 6.58
C GLN A 293 4.68 -5.52 6.22
N TYR A 294 3.37 -5.48 6.45
CA TYR A 294 2.54 -4.31 6.19
C TYR A 294 3.00 -3.07 6.98
N ILE A 295 3.32 -3.22 8.27
CA ILE A 295 3.81 -2.10 9.09
C ILE A 295 5.14 -1.56 8.58
N VAL A 296 6.09 -2.44 8.26
CA VAL A 296 7.40 -2.01 7.75
C VAL A 296 7.25 -1.31 6.40
N ASP A 297 6.41 -1.84 5.51
CA ASP A 297 6.10 -1.20 4.24
C ASP A 297 5.39 0.16 4.45
N ALA A 298 4.42 0.25 5.35
CA ALA A 298 3.76 1.50 5.72
C ALA A 298 4.75 2.57 6.23
N TYR A 299 5.74 2.17 7.02
CA TYR A 299 6.83 3.04 7.46
C TYR A 299 7.66 3.53 6.27
N VAL A 300 8.12 2.63 5.40
CA VAL A 300 8.91 3.00 4.21
C VAL A 300 8.14 3.94 3.30
N LYS A 301 6.85 3.70 3.06
CA LYS A 301 5.99 4.59 2.27
C LYS A 301 5.86 5.97 2.91
N THR A 302 5.68 6.01 4.24
CA THR A 302 5.60 7.27 4.99
C THR A 302 6.90 8.08 4.87
N GLU A 303 8.05 7.44 5.03
CA GLU A 303 9.35 8.10 4.88
C GLU A 303 9.59 8.53 3.43
N GLY A 304 9.21 7.70 2.45
CA GLY A 304 9.22 8.05 1.03
C GLY A 304 8.36 9.28 0.72
N SER A 305 7.17 9.37 1.32
CA SER A 305 6.28 10.54 1.20
C SER A 305 6.91 11.81 1.77
N ARG A 306 7.56 11.71 2.94
CA ARG A 306 8.30 12.84 3.54
C ARG A 306 9.46 13.29 2.66
N LEU A 307 10.25 12.35 2.14
CA LEU A 307 11.34 12.66 1.21
C LEU A 307 10.84 13.29 -0.09
N HIS A 308 9.73 12.78 -0.64
CA HIS A 308 9.09 13.36 -1.82
C HIS A 308 8.65 14.80 -1.55
N PHE A 309 7.99 15.07 -0.41
CA PHE A 309 7.62 16.41 -0.01
C PHE A 309 8.84 17.34 0.09
N LEU A 310 9.90 16.91 0.77
CA LEU A 310 11.13 17.70 0.89
C LEU A 310 11.73 18.02 -0.49
N SER A 311 11.79 17.03 -1.38
CA SER A 311 12.29 17.19 -2.76
C SER A 311 11.51 18.23 -3.58
N GLN A 312 10.19 18.26 -3.45
CA GLN A 312 9.33 19.16 -4.22
C GLN A 312 9.28 20.58 -3.63
N ASN A 313 9.44 20.73 -2.32
CA ASN A 313 9.24 22.00 -1.62
C ASN A 313 10.56 22.68 -1.20
N GLN A 314 11.67 22.39 -1.90
CA GLN A 314 13.00 22.93 -1.58
C GLN A 314 13.03 24.47 -1.52
N LYS A 315 12.28 25.16 -2.39
CA LYS A 315 12.21 26.64 -2.42
C LYS A 315 11.56 27.21 -1.15
N ASP A 316 10.46 26.63 -0.71
CA ASP A 316 9.69 27.08 0.46
C ASP A 316 10.42 26.81 1.79
N LEU A 317 11.33 25.83 1.79
CA LEU A 317 12.22 25.53 2.92
C LEU A 317 13.37 26.54 3.10
N ARG A 318 13.35 27.65 2.33
CA ARG A 318 14.36 28.73 2.35
C ARG A 318 15.77 28.22 2.09
N ILE A 319 15.89 27.28 1.16
CA ILE A 319 17.18 26.68 0.83
C ILE A 319 18.14 27.64 0.10
N GLU A 320 17.63 28.79 -0.35
CA GLU A 320 18.44 29.89 -0.91
C GLU A 320 19.53 30.40 0.04
N LEU A 321 19.37 30.24 1.36
CA LEU A 321 20.42 30.52 2.35
C LEU A 321 21.62 29.56 2.26
N TYR A 322 21.50 28.44 1.53
CA TYR A 322 22.52 27.41 1.36
C TYR A 322 23.12 27.39 -0.05
N ARG A 323 22.84 28.41 -0.88
CA ARG A 323 23.36 28.53 -2.25
C ARG A 323 24.89 28.47 -2.30
N GLY A 324 25.57 29.13 -1.35
CA GLY A 324 27.04 29.05 -1.25
C GLY A 324 27.59 27.66 -0.91
N LEU A 325 26.82 26.82 -0.20
CA LEU A 325 27.21 25.42 0.06
C LEU A 325 26.97 24.55 -1.17
N LEU A 326 25.89 24.82 -1.91
CA LEU A 326 25.60 24.17 -3.19
C LEU A 326 26.70 24.46 -4.21
N ASP A 327 27.10 25.73 -4.34
CA ASP A 327 28.14 26.17 -5.27
C ASP A 327 29.50 25.52 -4.94
N ASP A 328 29.86 25.41 -3.65
CA ASP A 328 31.10 24.74 -3.20
C ASP A 328 31.08 23.22 -3.49
N LEU A 329 29.95 22.56 -3.25
CA LEU A 329 29.77 21.13 -3.53
C LEU A 329 29.77 20.84 -5.03
N GLU A 330 29.16 21.70 -5.84
CA GLU A 330 29.18 21.60 -7.31
C GLU A 330 30.60 21.83 -7.86
N CYS A 331 31.33 22.82 -7.34
CA CYS A 331 32.74 23.04 -7.68
C CYS A 331 33.60 21.82 -7.35
N ARG A 332 33.42 21.21 -6.17
CA ARG A 332 34.12 19.98 -5.79
C ARG A 332 33.77 18.80 -6.70
N ALA A 333 32.49 18.58 -6.96
CA ALA A 333 32.04 17.50 -7.84
C ALA A 333 32.59 17.67 -9.27
N HIS A 334 32.66 18.90 -9.77
CA HIS A 334 33.29 19.22 -11.05
C HIS A 334 34.79 18.91 -11.04
N ASN A 335 35.50 19.30 -9.98
CA ASN A 335 36.93 19.03 -9.82
C ASN A 335 37.25 17.52 -9.68
N GLU A 336 36.33 16.73 -9.14
CA GLU A 336 36.47 15.28 -8.95
C GLU A 336 35.85 14.44 -10.10
N ASN A 337 35.37 15.08 -11.18
CA ASN A 337 34.65 14.42 -12.29
C ASN A 337 33.43 13.58 -11.85
N ILE A 338 32.77 13.97 -10.76
CA ILE A 338 31.57 13.31 -10.25
C ILE A 338 30.35 13.97 -10.89
N ARG A 339 29.50 13.17 -11.56
CA ARG A 339 28.22 13.64 -12.08
C ARG A 339 27.27 13.93 -10.91
N THR A 340 27.11 15.20 -10.58
CA THR A 340 26.15 15.63 -9.55
C THR A 340 24.72 15.45 -10.08
N GLY A 341 23.94 14.59 -9.41
CA GLY A 341 22.49 14.57 -9.57
C GLY A 341 21.85 15.83 -8.99
N LYS A 342 20.52 15.92 -9.04
CA LYS A 342 19.80 17.02 -8.36
C LYS A 342 20.04 16.95 -6.85
N LEU A 343 20.75 17.92 -6.28
CA LEU A 343 21.01 17.98 -4.85
C LEU A 343 19.70 18.30 -4.11
N ILE A 344 19.34 17.49 -3.12
CA ILE A 344 18.19 17.72 -2.24
C ILE A 344 18.73 17.88 -0.82
N ILE A 345 18.51 19.05 -0.22
CA ILE A 345 18.96 19.31 1.15
C ILE A 345 17.86 18.85 2.11
N LEU A 346 18.23 17.97 3.03
CA LEU A 346 17.37 17.50 4.11
C LEU A 346 17.55 18.39 5.35
N PRO A 347 16.46 18.79 6.02
CA PRO A 347 16.54 19.55 7.27
C PRO A 347 17.03 18.67 8.44
N SER A 348 17.50 19.29 9.51
CA SER A 348 17.91 18.58 10.74
C SER A 348 16.75 17.89 11.47
N SER A 349 15.51 18.30 11.18
CA SER A 349 14.30 17.66 11.69
C SER A 349 13.99 16.31 11.02
N PHE A 350 14.66 15.96 9.92
CA PHE A 350 14.52 14.67 9.27
C PHE A 350 15.48 13.66 9.92
N GLN A 351 14.94 12.61 10.56
CA GLN A 351 15.74 11.59 11.23
C GLN A 351 16.64 10.86 10.23
N GLY A 352 17.93 10.74 10.57
CA GLY A 352 18.94 10.16 9.69
C GLY A 352 19.51 11.12 8.63
N SER A 353 19.08 12.39 8.58
CA SER A 353 19.79 13.38 7.76
C SER A 353 21.20 13.64 8.32
N PRO A 354 22.19 14.00 7.49
CA PRO A 354 23.54 14.33 7.98
C PRO A 354 23.53 15.39 9.09
N ARG A 355 22.63 16.37 8.99
CA ARG A 355 22.46 17.43 9.99
C ARG A 355 21.81 16.93 11.29
N HIS A 356 20.85 16.00 11.19
CA HIS A 356 20.27 15.35 12.38
C HIS A 356 21.32 14.57 13.15
N MET A 357 22.20 13.85 12.44
CA MET A 357 23.29 13.10 13.05
C MET A 357 24.27 14.04 13.76
N GLN A 358 24.68 15.14 13.13
CA GLN A 358 25.54 16.17 13.74
C GLN A 358 24.94 16.89 14.95
N GLN A 359 23.62 16.89 15.13
CA GLN A 359 22.98 17.50 16.30
C GLN A 359 22.90 16.54 17.49
N ASN A 360 22.86 15.23 17.22
CA ASN A 360 22.70 14.20 18.24
C ASN A 360 24.03 13.53 18.63
N TYR A 361 25.07 13.70 17.82
CA TYR A 361 26.42 13.18 17.98
C TYR A 361 27.41 14.28 17.61
#